data_AF-A0A840DS60-F1
#
_entry.id   AF-A0A840DS60-F1
#
_cell.length_a   1.000
_cell.length_b   1.000
_cell.length_c   1.000
_cell.angle_alpha   90.00
_cell.angle_beta   90.00
_cell.angle_gamma   90.00
#
_symmetry.space_group_name_H-M   'P 1'
#
loop_
_entity.id
_entity.type
_entity.pdbx_description
1 polymer ?
#
loop_
_entity_poly.entity_id
_entity_poly.type
_entity_poly.pdbx_seq_one_letter_code
_entity_poly.pdbx_strand_id
1 'polypeptide(L)'
;MIIKRILLTMICVILTVFLIGFIVANRQVVTLTLDPFRENSESFTYQAPLFIWLFIFFGFGILLGSLIKWLSYLKCKKALKKSNAELEKLKISITNIV
;
A
#
# COMPACT_ATOMS: atom_id res chain seq x y z
N MET A 1 15.94 2.87 18.02
CA MET A 1 15.05 3.73 17.21
C MET A 1 15.78 4.53 16.13
N ILE A 2 16.91 5.19 16.46
CA ILE A 2 17.68 6.01 15.50
C ILE A 2 18.29 5.21 14.35
N ILE A 3 18.86 4.04 14.59
CA ILE A 3 19.49 3.20 13.54
C ILE A 3 18.50 2.82 12.44
N LYS A 4 17.27 2.44 12.81
CA LYS A 4 16.20 2.13 11.84
C LYS A 4 15.85 3.35 10.98
N ARG A 5 15.81 4.54 11.60
CA ARG A 5 15.49 5.79 10.89
C ARG A 5 16.62 6.18 9.94
N ILE A 6 17.88 6.07 10.37
CA ILE A 6 19.06 6.34 9.54
C ILE A 6 19.10 5.37 8.35
N LEU A 7 18.91 4.07 8.59
CA LEU A 7 18.90 3.06 7.53
C LEU A 7 17.79 3.35 6.52
N LEU A 8 16.59 3.66 7.00
CA LEU A 8 15.46 4.04 6.14
C LEU A 8 15.78 5.30 5.32
N THR A 9 16.32 6.34 5.95
CA THR A 9 16.71 7.57 5.26
C THR A 9 17.77 7.31 4.20
N MET A 10 18.78 6.50 4.49
CA MET A 10 19.82 6.13 3.54
C MET A 10 19.25 5.38 2.33
N ILE A 11 18.37 4.41 2.56
CA ILE A 11 17.66 3.67 1.50
C ILE A 11 16.79 4.63 0.68
N CYS A 12 16.05 5.52 1.34
CA CYS A 12 15.24 6.54 0.66
C CYS A 12 16.08 7.45 -0.23
N VAL A 13 17.22 7.93 0.25
CA VAL A 13 18.11 8.82 -0.52
C VAL A 13 18.61 8.11 -1.78
N ILE A 14 19.10 6.87 -1.65
CA ILE A 14 19.57 6.08 -2.80
C ILE A 14 18.43 5.87 -3.80
N LEU A 15 17.25 5.51 -3.31
CA LEU A 15 16.06 5.32 -4.13
C LEU A 15 15.65 6.62 -4.85
N THR A 16 15.72 7.76 -4.18
CA THR A 16 15.41 9.07 -4.76
C THR A 16 16.36 9.42 -5.90
N VAL A 17 17.67 9.22 -5.72
CA VAL A 17 18.66 9.48 -6.78
C VAL A 17 18.39 8.59 -8.00
N PHE A 18 18.09 7.30 -7.77
CA PHE A 18 17.73 6.37 -8.84
C PHE A 18 16.46 6.81 -9.58
N LEU A 19 15.41 7.22 -8.85
CA LEU A 19 14.18 7.75 -9.42
C LEU A 19 14.41 8.98 -10.29
N ILE A 20 15.23 9.92 -9.84
CA ILE A 20 15.55 11.13 -10.60
C ILE A 20 16.26 10.73 -11.91
N GLY A 21 17.28 9.86 -11.84
CA GLY A 21 17.96 9.36 -13.02
C GLY A 21 17.01 8.67 -14.01
N PHE A 22 16.12 7.83 -13.49
CA PHE A 22 15.10 7.16 -14.27
C PHE A 22 14.13 8.15 -14.95
N ILE A 23 13.63 9.15 -14.22
CA ILE A 23 12.77 10.21 -14.77
C ILE A 23 13.49 10.96 -15.89
N VAL A 24 14.75 11.34 -15.65
CA VAL A 24 15.53 12.14 -16.59
C VAL A 24 15.83 11.38 -17.87
N ALA A 25 16.16 10.10 -17.77
CA ALA A 25 16.39 9.24 -18.93
C ALA A 25 15.09 8.92 -19.69
N ASN A 26 13.96 8.81 -18.97
CA ASN A 26 12.66 8.43 -19.52
C ASN A 26 11.68 9.61 -19.57
N ARG A 27 12.13 10.78 -20.05
CA ARG A 27 11.26 11.96 -20.29
C ARG A 27 10.41 11.86 -21.55
N GLN A 28 10.61 10.81 -22.34
CA GLN A 28 9.85 10.56 -23.56
C GLN A 28 8.36 10.48 -23.26
N VAL A 29 7.56 11.17 -24.08
CA VAL A 29 6.09 11.16 -23.98
C VAL A 29 5.59 9.81 -24.48
N VAL A 30 4.85 9.11 -23.65
CA VAL A 30 4.26 7.81 -23.96
C VAL A 30 2.75 7.94 -23.91
N THR A 31 2.11 7.51 -24.99
CA THR A 31 0.65 7.42 -25.07
C THR A 31 0.19 6.21 -24.28
N LEU A 32 -0.71 6.45 -23.32
CA LEU A 32 -1.37 5.42 -22.55
C LEU A 32 -2.86 5.46 -22.89
N THR A 33 -3.33 4.40 -23.52
CA THR A 33 -4.74 4.18 -23.83
C THR A 33 -5.29 3.17 -22.84
N LEU A 34 -6.28 3.58 -22.05
CA LEU A 34 -6.93 2.76 -21.03
C LEU A 34 -8.27 2.21 -21.53
N ASP A 35 -8.25 1.55 -22.68
CA ASP A 35 -9.44 0.93 -23.28
C ASP A 35 -9.18 -0.56 -23.56
N PRO A 36 -9.62 -1.47 -22.67
CA PRO A 36 -9.44 -2.90 -22.86
C PRO A 36 -10.49 -3.54 -23.78
N PHE A 37 -11.49 -2.78 -24.28
CA PHE A 37 -12.64 -3.33 -25.01
C PHE A 37 -12.84 -2.74 -26.41
N ARG A 38 -12.08 -1.70 -26.80
CA ARG A 38 -12.12 -1.11 -28.14
C ARG A 38 -10.71 -0.66 -28.57
N GLU A 39 -10.22 -1.21 -29.68
CA GLU A 39 -8.85 -0.98 -30.16
C GLU A 39 -8.64 0.38 -30.84
N ASN A 40 -9.71 1.15 -31.05
CA ASN A 40 -9.77 2.28 -31.99
C ASN A 40 -10.69 3.42 -31.54
N SER A 41 -10.99 3.52 -30.24
CA SER A 41 -11.55 4.74 -29.65
C SER A 41 -10.43 5.64 -29.10
N GLU A 42 -10.48 6.93 -29.41
CA GLU A 42 -9.64 7.96 -28.75
C GLU A 42 -10.09 8.23 -27.29
N SER A 43 -11.24 7.68 -26.90
CA SER A 43 -11.75 7.72 -25.53
C SER A 43 -10.72 7.15 -24.55
N PHE A 44 -10.38 7.89 -23.49
CA PHE A 44 -9.42 7.47 -22.46
C PHE A 44 -7.96 7.28 -22.92
N THR A 45 -7.54 8.00 -23.96
CA THR A 45 -6.13 8.11 -24.35
C THR A 45 -5.48 9.35 -23.74
N TYR A 46 -4.37 9.17 -23.04
CA TYR A 46 -3.62 10.25 -22.41
C TYR A 46 -2.15 10.17 -22.77
N GLN A 47 -1.53 11.33 -23.01
CA GLN A 47 -0.13 11.44 -23.34
C GLN A 47 0.61 12.07 -22.16
N ALA A 48 1.56 11.33 -21.60
CA ALA A 48 2.39 11.80 -20.51
C ALA A 48 3.73 11.06 -20.53
N PRO A 49 4.80 11.64 -19.97
CA PRO A 49 6.03 10.90 -19.76
C PRO A 49 5.83 9.60 -18.97
N LEU A 50 6.55 8.53 -19.36
CA LEU A 50 6.39 7.18 -18.80
C LEU A 50 6.42 7.14 -17.26
N PHE A 51 7.26 7.96 -16.63
CA PHE A 51 7.40 7.98 -15.18
C PHE A 51 6.10 8.37 -14.46
N ILE A 52 5.26 9.21 -15.07
CA ILE A 52 3.97 9.62 -14.48
C ILE A 52 3.06 8.42 -14.34
N TRP A 53 2.93 7.62 -15.40
CA TRP A 53 2.15 6.39 -15.38
C TRP A 53 2.66 5.41 -14.33
N LEU A 54 3.96 5.19 -14.29
CA LEU A 54 4.59 4.30 -13.30
C LEU A 54 4.29 4.73 -11.86
N PHE A 55 4.39 6.03 -11.55
CA PHE A 55 4.07 6.52 -10.20
C PHE A 55 2.59 6.39 -9.86
N ILE A 56 1.69 6.63 -10.81
CA ILE A 56 0.24 6.46 -10.58
C ILE A 56 -0.07 5.00 -10.24
N PHE A 57 0.39 4.05 -11.06
CA PHE A 57 0.14 2.63 -10.82
C PHE A 57 0.83 2.12 -9.54
N PHE A 58 2.07 2.56 -9.29
CA PHE A 58 2.79 2.23 -8.06
C PHE A 58 2.08 2.77 -6.82
N GLY A 59 1.65 4.03 -6.86
CA GLY A 59 0.87 4.67 -5.80
C GLY A 59 -0.45 3.93 -5.56
N PHE A 60 -1.16 3.56 -6.63
CA PHE A 60 -2.36 2.71 -6.53
C PHE A 60 -2.06 1.38 -5.82
N GLY A 61 -0.98 0.70 -6.17
CA GLY A 61 -0.57 -0.55 -5.50
C GLY A 61 -0.34 -0.36 -3.99
N ILE A 62 0.32 0.72 -3.58
CA ILE A 62 0.54 1.04 -2.16
C ILE A 62 -0.78 1.33 -1.45
N LEU A 63 -1.70 2.07 -2.08
CA LEU A 63 -3.01 2.38 -1.54
C LEU A 63 -3.84 1.10 -1.35
N LEU A 64 -3.91 0.23 -2.37
CA LEU A 64 -4.60 -1.06 -2.26
C LEU A 64 -3.99 -1.93 -1.15
N GLY A 65 -2.67 -2.04 -1.09
CA GLY A 65 -2.00 -2.80 -0.04
C GLY A 65 -2.27 -2.27 1.37
N SER A 66 -2.38 -0.95 1.51
CA SER A 66 -2.74 -0.29 2.78
C SER A 66 -4.21 -0.51 3.14
N LEU A 67 -5.10 -0.46 2.15
CA LEU A 67 -6.53 -0.70 2.32
C LEU A 67 -6.80 -2.15 2.78
N ILE A 68 -6.13 -3.13 2.19
CA ILE A 68 -6.23 -4.54 2.58
C ILE A 68 -5.81 -4.73 4.05
N LYS A 69 -4.69 -4.13 4.47
CA LYS A 69 -4.25 -4.17 5.87
C LYS A 69 -5.26 -3.52 6.81
N TRP A 70 -5.84 -2.39 6.42
CA TRP A 70 -6.85 -1.71 7.23
C TRP A 70 -8.11 -2.55 7.41
N LEU A 71 -8.60 -3.18 6.34
CA LEU A 71 -9.74 -4.10 6.40
C LEU A 71 -9.46 -5.31 7.31
N SER A 72 -8.25 -5.87 7.26
CA SER A 72 -7.82 -6.95 8.16
C SER A 72 -7.77 -6.51 9.62
N TYR A 73 -7.28 -5.29 9.89
CA TYR A 73 -7.28 -4.70 11.23
C TYR A 73 -8.71 -4.53 11.78
N LEU A 74 -9.65 -4.07 10.95
CA LEU A 74 -11.06 -3.94 11.33
C LEU A 74 -11.70 -5.28 11.70
N LYS A 75 -11.35 -6.37 11.00
CA LYS A 75 -11.80 -7.73 11.33
C LYS A 75 -11.23 -8.21 12.68
N CYS A 76 -9.94 -7.97 12.91
CA CYS A 76 -9.26 -8.39 14.15
C CYS A 76 -9.84 -7.73 15.41
N LYS A 77 -10.30 -6.47 15.33
CA LYS A 77 -10.92 -5.78 16.46
C LYS A 77 -12.14 -6.53 17.03
N LYS A 78 -12.93 -7.19 16.18
CA LYS A 78 -14.09 -7.99 16.61
C LYS A 78 -13.66 -9.30 17.28
N ALA A 79 -12.62 -9.95 16.77
CA ALA A 79 -12.08 -11.18 17.35
C ALA A 79 -11.47 -10.96 18.74
N LEU A 80 -10.77 -9.82 18.93
CA LEU A 80 -10.16 -9.46 20.20
C LEU A 80 -11.20 -9.32 21.33
N LYS A 81 -12.35 -8.72 21.03
CA LYS A 81 -13.44 -8.56 22.01
C LYS A 81 -14.02 -9.91 22.44
N LYS A 82 -14.13 -10.87 21.52
CA LYS A 82 -14.65 -12.22 21.81
C LYS A 82 -13.67 -13.04 22.65
N SER A 83 -12.37 -13.00 22.30
CA SER A 83 -11.32 -13.68 23.05
C SER A 83 -11.20 -13.15 24.49
N ASN A 84 -11.28 -11.84 24.70
CA ASN A 84 -11.25 -11.26 26.05
C ASN A 84 -12.46 -11.69 26.91
N ALA A 85 -13.65 -11.81 26.32
CA ALA A 85 -14.84 -12.26 27.03
C ALA A 85 -14.75 -13.74 27.46
N GLU A 86 -14.10 -14.59 26.66
CA GLU A 86 -13.85 -16.00 27.01
C GLU A 86 -12.83 -16.13 28.15
N LEU A 87 -11.77 -15.31 28.13
CA LEU A 87 -10.80 -15.25 29.23
C LEU A 87 -11.41 -14.78 30.55
N GLU A 88 -12.32 -13.80 30.50
CA GLU A 88 -13.01 -13.30 31.70
C GLU A 88 -13.92 -14.38 32.31
N LYS A 89 -14.65 -15.13 31.48
CA LYS A 89 -15.45 -16.29 31.93
C LYS A 89 -14.58 -17.37 32.57
N LEU A 90 -13.44 -17.70 31.97
CA LEU A 90 -12.49 -18.68 32.51
C LEU A 90 -11.94 -18.24 33.87
N LYS A 91 -11.60 -16.95 34.02
CA LYS A 91 -11.14 -16.39 35.30
C LYS A 91 -12.20 -16.50 36.39
N ILE A 92 -13.46 -16.16 36.07
CA ILE A 92 -14.59 -16.26 37.02
C ILE A 92 -14.80 -17.70 37.48
N SER A 93 -14.74 -18.68 36.57
CA SER A 93 -14.86 -20.10 36.94
C SER A 93 -13.73 -20.58 37.85
N ILE A 94 -12.49 -20.13 37.63
CA ILE A 94 -11.36 -20.47 38.52
C ILE A 94 -11.56 -19.85 39.90
N THR A 95 -11.95 -18.57 39.99
CA THR A 95 -12.22 -17.89 41.27
C THR A 95 -13.35 -18.53 42.06
N ASN A 96 -14.34 -19.15 41.41
CA ASN A 96 -15.44 -19.82 42.09
C ASN A 96 -15.12 -21.26 42.55
N ILE A 97 -14.01 -21.83 42.07
CA ILE A 97 -13.55 -23.18 42.44
C ILE A 97 -12.58 -23.15 43.63
N VAL A 98 -11.88 -22.03 43.85
CA VAL A 98 -10.96 -21.78 44.97
C VAL A 98 -11.73 -21.17 46.14
#